data_AF-A0A0J7JTF8-F1
#
_entry.id   AF-A0A0J7JTF8-F1
#
_cell.length_a   1.000
_cell.length_b   1.000
_cell.length_c   1.000
_cell.angle_alpha   90.00
_cell.angle_beta   90.00
_cell.angle_gamma   90.00
#
_symmetry.space_group_name_H-M   'P 1'
#
loop_
_entity.id
_entity.type
_entity.pdbx_description
1 polymer ?
#
loop_
_entity_poly.entity_id
_entity_poly.type
_entity_poly.pdbx_seq_one_letter_code
_entity_poly.pdbx_strand_id
1 'polypeptide(L)'
;MVPRCPGASTLAPFLYPSLLRPLCHPVSRPALGCDPSARRQPSSSASIPTVNNLPESHLNPRPDDYAAPSFADKADLSIQAGHGGNGCVSFLREAYFPDGPPNGGDGGAGGNVYIQAAHGETSLHKLARRRFIRAARGKHGQGSARGGAKGDDVV
;
A
#
# COMPACT_ATOMS: atom_id res chain seq x y z
N MET A 1 58.32 0.26 11.40
CA MET A 1 58.85 0.95 12.61
C MET A 1 58.85 2.44 12.30
N VAL A 2 58.52 3.26 13.32
CA VAL A 2 58.36 4.73 13.34
C VAL A 2 56.92 5.24 13.03
N PRO A 3 56.41 6.21 13.81
CA PRO A 3 55.04 6.17 14.34
C PRO A 3 54.27 7.52 14.27
N ARG A 4 53.12 7.58 14.96
CA ARG A 4 52.48 8.73 15.67
C ARG A 4 52.23 10.04 14.90
N CYS A 5 50.97 10.50 14.92
CA CYS A 5 50.55 11.50 15.92
C CYS A 5 49.01 11.59 16.09
N PRO A 6 48.53 11.97 17.29
CA PRO A 6 47.13 12.04 17.69
C PRO A 6 46.61 13.49 17.82
N GLY A 7 45.29 13.66 18.07
CA GLY A 7 44.81 14.67 19.03
C GLY A 7 43.68 15.61 18.57
N ALA A 8 42.81 15.90 19.56
CA ALA A 8 41.73 16.90 19.67
C ALA A 8 40.38 16.51 19.03
N SER A 9 39.29 16.13 19.72
CA SER A 9 38.67 16.47 21.03
C SER A 9 38.13 17.90 21.19
N THR A 10 36.81 18.07 21.04
CA THR A 10 35.89 19.08 21.66
C THR A 10 34.47 18.74 21.19
N LEU A 11 33.58 18.11 21.97
CA LEU A 11 32.65 18.64 23.00
C LEU A 11 31.63 19.71 22.53
N ALA A 12 30.43 19.23 22.11
CA ALA A 12 29.04 19.65 22.48
C ALA A 12 28.59 21.14 22.28
N PRO A 13 27.34 21.56 22.61
CA PRO A 13 25.98 21.04 22.38
C PRO A 13 24.97 22.14 21.90
N PHE A 14 23.68 21.77 21.76
CA PHE A 14 22.47 22.60 21.96
C PHE A 14 21.89 23.53 20.84
N LEU A 15 20.56 23.36 20.69
CA LEU A 15 19.48 24.35 20.50
C LEU A 15 19.08 24.80 19.09
N TYR A 16 17.93 24.26 18.67
CA TYR A 16 16.91 24.93 17.84
C TYR A 16 16.43 26.24 18.50
N PRO A 17 16.03 27.24 17.70
CA PRO A 17 14.61 27.61 17.70
C PRO A 17 14.02 27.99 16.33
N SER A 18 12.70 27.85 16.27
CA SER A 18 11.73 28.21 15.23
C SER A 18 11.67 29.70 14.87
N LEU A 19 11.51 30.06 13.59
CA LEU A 19 10.81 31.29 13.16
C LEU A 19 10.07 31.12 11.81
N LEU A 20 8.87 31.68 11.78
CA LEU A 20 7.83 31.64 10.75
C LEU A 20 8.25 32.28 9.41
N ARG A 21 7.72 31.74 8.30
CA ARG A 21 7.60 32.47 7.03
C ARG A 21 6.33 32.03 6.27
N PRO A 22 5.27 32.85 6.20
CA PRO A 22 4.22 32.69 5.20
C PRO A 22 4.52 33.61 4.00
N LEU A 23 4.60 33.03 2.80
CA LEU A 23 4.54 33.78 1.54
C LEU A 23 3.41 33.18 0.71
N CYS A 24 2.21 33.76 0.84
CA CYS A 24 1.09 33.51 -0.06
C CYS A 24 0.66 34.85 -0.65
N HIS A 25 0.99 35.08 -1.92
CA HIS A 25 0.25 35.93 -2.87
C HIS A 25 0.27 35.13 -4.18
N PRO A 26 -0.89 34.89 -4.82
CA PRO A 26 -1.21 35.71 -5.99
C PRO A 26 -2.71 36.04 -6.12
N VAL A 27 -3.02 37.29 -6.46
CA VAL A 27 -3.49 37.77 -7.78
C VAL A 27 -4.87 37.26 -8.19
N SER A 28 -5.85 38.15 -8.04
CA SER A 28 -7.16 38.14 -8.67
C SER A 28 -7.05 38.47 -10.16
N ARG A 29 -7.75 37.71 -11.03
CA ARG A 29 -8.26 38.20 -12.32
C ARG A 29 -9.53 37.46 -12.75
N PRO A 30 -10.41 38.11 -13.53
CA PRO A 30 -11.84 37.79 -13.62
C PRO A 30 -12.20 36.86 -14.78
N ALA A 31 -13.46 36.43 -14.75
CA ALA A 31 -14.15 35.61 -15.72
C ALA A 31 -14.23 36.22 -17.13
N LEU A 32 -14.12 35.37 -18.15
CA LEU A 32 -14.72 35.53 -19.48
C LEU A 32 -15.15 34.14 -19.98
N GLY A 33 -16.33 34.09 -20.60
CA GLY A 33 -17.01 32.86 -21.00
C GLY A 33 -16.80 32.44 -22.46
N CYS A 34 -17.80 31.68 -22.91
CA CYS A 34 -18.16 31.24 -24.27
C CYS A 34 -17.61 29.90 -24.79
N ASP A 35 -18.58 28.99 -24.92
CA ASP A 35 -18.86 28.02 -25.98
C ASP A 35 -17.87 26.90 -26.34
N PRO A 36 -18.27 25.63 -26.12
CA PRO A 36 -17.86 24.53 -26.97
C PRO A 36 -18.94 24.30 -28.04
N SER A 37 -18.84 25.03 -29.15
CA SER A 37 -19.37 24.53 -30.42
C SER A 37 -18.42 23.46 -30.95
N ALA A 38 -19.02 22.33 -31.35
CA ALA A 38 -18.49 21.36 -32.29
C ALA A 38 -17.20 20.59 -31.91
N ARG A 39 -17.38 19.50 -31.14
CA ARG A 39 -16.62 18.28 -31.41
C ARG A 39 -17.54 17.28 -32.11
N ARG A 40 -17.46 17.29 -33.44
CA ARG A 40 -17.97 16.22 -34.31
C ARG A 40 -17.42 14.89 -33.81
N GLN A 41 -18.29 13.95 -33.47
CA GLN A 41 -17.96 12.53 -33.57
C GLN A 41 -18.59 11.96 -34.85
N PRO A 42 -17.85 11.11 -35.57
CA PRO A 42 -18.27 10.58 -36.85
C PRO A 42 -19.42 9.59 -36.69
N SER A 43 -20.37 9.72 -37.60
CA SER A 43 -21.35 8.71 -37.95
C SER A 43 -20.64 7.44 -38.46
N SER A 44 -20.65 6.38 -37.66
CA SER A 44 -20.66 5.02 -38.18
C SER A 44 -21.96 4.37 -37.77
N SER A 45 -22.90 4.45 -38.69
CA SER A 45 -24.18 3.77 -38.72
C SER A 45 -24.01 2.24 -38.64
N ALA A 46 -24.35 1.67 -37.50
CA ALA A 46 -24.98 0.37 -37.44
C ALA A 46 -26.18 0.53 -36.51
N SER A 47 -27.38 0.46 -37.09
CA SER A 47 -28.66 0.61 -36.39
C SER A 47 -28.76 -0.43 -35.29
N ILE A 48 -28.49 -0.03 -34.06
CA ILE A 48 -28.73 -0.87 -32.89
C ILE A 48 -30.25 -0.84 -32.65
N PRO A 49 -30.98 -1.97 -32.66
CA PRO A 49 -32.42 -1.96 -32.44
C PRO A 49 -32.70 -1.49 -31.01
N THR A 50 -33.27 -0.30 -30.85
CA THR A 50 -33.68 0.24 -29.56
C THR A 50 -34.95 -0.50 -29.13
N VAL A 51 -34.86 -1.35 -28.12
CA VAL A 51 -36.07 -1.87 -27.47
C VAL A 51 -36.71 -0.67 -26.77
N ASN A 52 -37.85 -0.19 -27.30
CA ASN A 52 -38.75 0.81 -26.71
C ASN A 52 -38.36 2.31 -26.73
N ASN A 53 -37.51 2.79 -27.65
CA ASN A 53 -37.23 4.24 -27.83
C ASN A 53 -36.71 4.99 -26.57
N LEU A 54 -36.19 4.29 -25.56
CA LEU A 54 -35.58 4.90 -24.38
C LEU A 54 -34.08 5.11 -24.60
N PRO A 55 -33.48 6.22 -24.11
CA PRO A 55 -32.03 6.41 -24.18
C PRO A 55 -31.34 5.33 -23.35
N GLU A 56 -30.29 4.72 -23.90
CA GLU A 56 -29.47 3.74 -23.20
C GLU A 56 -28.94 4.37 -21.90
N SER A 57 -29.36 3.82 -20.76
CA SER A 57 -28.95 4.30 -19.43
C SER A 57 -28.11 3.21 -18.79
N HIS A 58 -27.00 3.57 -18.13
CA HIS A 58 -26.17 2.62 -17.38
C HIS A 58 -26.95 1.89 -16.26
N LEU A 59 -28.13 2.41 -15.90
CA LEU A 59 -29.02 1.81 -14.91
C LEU A 59 -29.97 0.74 -15.50
N ASN A 60 -30.14 0.69 -16.83
CA ASN A 60 -31.00 -0.27 -17.54
C ASN A 60 -30.29 -0.81 -18.79
N PRO A 61 -29.37 -1.77 -18.63
CA PRO A 61 -28.71 -2.43 -19.75
C PRO A 61 -29.71 -3.35 -20.49
N ARG A 62 -29.41 -3.76 -21.71
CA ARG A 62 -30.32 -4.58 -22.53
C ARG A 62 -30.43 -6.00 -21.95
N PRO A 63 -31.51 -6.75 -22.22
CA PRO A 63 -31.64 -8.19 -21.89
C PRO A 63 -30.36 -9.01 -22.15
N ASP A 64 -29.67 -8.72 -23.26
CA ASP A 64 -28.43 -9.39 -23.68
C ASP A 64 -27.22 -9.03 -22.80
N ASP A 65 -27.19 -7.81 -22.27
CA ASP A 65 -26.13 -7.32 -21.39
C ASP A 65 -26.21 -7.95 -19.98
N TYR A 66 -27.40 -8.37 -19.53
CA TYR A 66 -27.55 -9.12 -18.27
C TYR A 66 -26.90 -10.50 -18.33
N ALA A 67 -26.69 -11.05 -19.54
CA ALA A 67 -26.02 -12.33 -19.74
C ALA A 67 -24.49 -12.19 -19.83
N ALA A 68 -23.95 -10.97 -19.97
CA ALA A 68 -22.52 -10.75 -20.05
C ALA A 68 -21.87 -10.93 -18.65
N PRO A 69 -20.96 -11.89 -18.45
CA PRO A 69 -20.23 -11.99 -17.20
C PRO A 69 -19.42 -10.71 -16.98
N SER A 70 -19.40 -10.21 -15.74
CA SER A 70 -18.63 -9.02 -15.38
C SER A 70 -17.14 -9.24 -15.66
N PHE A 71 -16.68 -8.70 -16.78
CA PHE A 71 -15.30 -8.77 -17.24
C PHE A 71 -14.55 -7.51 -16.81
N ALA A 72 -13.33 -7.67 -16.30
CA ALA A 72 -12.44 -6.57 -16.00
C ALA A 72 -11.05 -6.92 -16.54
N ASP A 73 -10.54 -6.06 -17.41
CA ASP A 73 -9.20 -6.12 -17.99
C ASP A 73 -8.17 -5.34 -17.15
N LYS A 74 -8.62 -4.31 -16.44
CA LYS A 74 -7.83 -3.46 -15.56
C LYS A 74 -8.36 -3.49 -14.14
N ALA A 75 -7.44 -3.52 -13.17
CA ALA A 75 -7.75 -3.41 -11.75
C ALA A 75 -6.68 -2.60 -11.03
N ASP A 76 -7.11 -1.66 -10.18
CA ASP A 76 -6.23 -0.91 -9.30
C ASP A 76 -6.30 -1.51 -7.89
N LEU A 77 -5.14 -1.89 -7.34
CA LEU A 77 -5.04 -2.62 -6.08
C LEU A 77 -4.10 -1.91 -5.12
N SER A 78 -4.46 -1.90 -3.85
CA SER A 78 -3.59 -1.48 -2.76
C SER A 78 -3.03 -2.71 -2.06
N ILE A 79 -1.74 -2.97 -2.30
CA ILE A 79 -1.05 -4.14 -1.79
C ILE A 79 -0.13 -3.73 -0.64
N GLN A 80 -0.17 -4.47 0.47
CA GLN A 80 0.72 -4.28 1.60
C GLN A 80 1.35 -5.60 2.01
N ALA A 81 2.69 -5.63 2.06
CA ALA A 81 3.41 -6.74 2.66
C ALA A 81 3.17 -6.80 4.17
N GLY A 82 3.37 -7.97 4.75
CA GLY A 82 3.31 -8.17 6.18
C GLY A 82 4.36 -7.32 6.89
N HIS A 83 4.00 -6.68 7.99
CA HIS A 83 5.00 -6.06 8.84
C HIS A 83 5.80 -7.13 9.59
N GLY A 84 7.06 -6.83 9.91
CA GLY A 84 7.85 -7.65 10.82
C GLY A 84 7.26 -7.66 12.24
N GLY A 85 7.60 -8.72 12.97
CA GLY A 85 7.43 -8.78 14.41
C GLY A 85 8.49 -7.91 15.11
N ASN A 86 8.13 -7.38 16.27
CA ASN A 86 9.10 -6.72 17.15
C ASN A 86 9.93 -7.77 17.90
N GLY A 87 11.19 -7.47 18.19
CA GLY A 87 11.98 -8.24 19.15
C GLY A 87 11.45 -8.09 20.58
N CYS A 88 11.85 -9.03 21.44
CA CYS A 88 11.50 -9.03 22.86
C CYS A 88 12.71 -8.62 23.70
N VAL A 89 12.51 -7.73 24.67
CA VAL A 89 13.51 -7.45 25.71
C VAL A 89 13.11 -8.25 26.94
N SER A 90 13.85 -9.31 27.24
CA SER A 90 13.64 -10.12 28.44
C SER A 90 14.96 -10.61 29.02
N PHE A 91 14.93 -10.95 30.30
CA PHE A 91 16.07 -11.49 31.05
C PHE A 91 15.68 -12.83 31.68
N LEU A 92 16.64 -13.74 31.77
CA LEU A 92 16.45 -15.03 32.42
C LEU A 92 16.30 -14.86 33.93
N ARG A 93 15.30 -15.50 34.54
CA ARG A 93 15.07 -15.43 35.99
C ARG A 93 15.16 -16.82 36.58
N GLU A 94 16.24 -17.07 37.29
CA GLU A 94 16.49 -18.31 38.01
C GLU A 94 16.62 -18.02 39.50
N ALA A 95 16.27 -19.01 40.33
CA ALA A 95 16.51 -18.87 41.75
C ALA A 95 18.01 -18.69 42.01
N TYR A 96 18.36 -17.78 42.92
CA TYR A 96 19.75 -17.45 43.31
C TYR A 96 20.60 -16.72 42.26
N PHE A 97 20.00 -16.26 41.15
CA PHE A 97 20.69 -15.45 40.15
C PHE A 97 20.02 -14.07 40.04
N PRO A 98 20.55 -13.02 40.72
CA PRO A 98 19.87 -11.74 40.83
C PRO A 98 19.76 -11.00 39.50
N ASP A 99 20.84 -11.00 38.70
CA ASP A 99 20.91 -10.31 37.41
C ASP A 99 21.10 -11.30 36.26
N GLY A 100 19.98 -11.82 35.75
CA GLY A 100 19.91 -12.73 34.62
C GLY A 100 20.56 -12.23 33.33
N PRO A 101 21.14 -13.12 32.51
CA PRO A 101 21.53 -12.75 31.15
C PRO A 101 20.29 -12.36 30.31
N PRO A 102 20.46 -11.53 29.26
CA PRO A 102 19.40 -11.24 28.31
C PRO A 102 19.00 -12.53 27.57
N ASN A 103 17.71 -12.80 27.50
CA ASN A 103 17.15 -13.99 26.84
C ASN A 103 15.97 -13.64 25.93
N GLY A 104 15.93 -12.42 25.40
CA GLY A 104 14.92 -11.96 24.47
C GLY A 104 15.14 -12.55 23.06
N GLY A 105 14.07 -12.97 22.40
CA GLY A 105 14.10 -13.44 21.01
C GLY A 105 13.81 -12.34 20.00
N ASP A 106 14.24 -12.57 18.76
CA ASP A 106 14.00 -11.68 17.62
C ASP A 106 12.55 -11.76 17.11
N GLY A 107 12.09 -10.70 16.44
CA GLY A 107 10.81 -10.72 15.75
C GLY A 107 10.85 -11.51 14.44
N GLY A 108 9.74 -12.14 14.08
CA GLY A 108 9.61 -12.86 12.82
C GLY A 108 9.45 -11.93 11.62
N ALA A 109 9.88 -12.39 10.44
CA ALA A 109 9.69 -11.65 9.20
C ALA A 109 8.19 -11.55 8.83
N GLY A 110 7.79 -10.46 8.18
CA GLY A 110 6.45 -10.34 7.62
C GLY A 110 6.25 -11.25 6.40
N GLY A 111 4.99 -11.53 6.08
CA GLY A 111 4.62 -12.26 4.87
C GLY A 111 4.82 -11.42 3.61
N ASN A 112 5.16 -12.09 2.52
CA ASN A 112 5.31 -11.49 1.20
C ASN A 112 3.99 -11.52 0.42
N VAL A 113 3.88 -10.67 -0.59
CA VAL A 113 2.79 -10.73 -1.57
C VAL A 113 3.39 -11.05 -2.92
N TYR A 114 2.89 -12.11 -3.54
CA TYR A 114 3.25 -12.54 -4.88
C TYR A 114 2.08 -12.30 -5.83
N ILE A 115 2.38 -12.08 -7.10
CA ILE A 115 1.38 -12.06 -8.17
C ILE A 115 1.72 -13.22 -9.08
N GLN A 116 0.88 -14.24 -9.07
CA GLN A 116 1.09 -15.43 -9.89
C GLN A 116 0.03 -15.51 -11.00
N ALA A 117 0.48 -15.72 -12.23
CA ALA A 117 -0.40 -16.05 -13.33
C ALA A 117 -0.95 -17.47 -13.13
N ALA A 118 -2.28 -17.62 -13.05
CA ALA A 118 -2.96 -18.89 -12.87
C ALA A 118 -3.72 -19.27 -14.15
N HIS A 119 -3.60 -20.53 -14.56
CA HIS A 119 -4.41 -21.06 -15.66
C HIS A 119 -5.87 -21.16 -15.22
N GLY A 120 -6.78 -20.67 -16.06
CA GLY A 120 -8.23 -20.68 -15.78
C GLY A 120 -8.80 -19.36 -15.27
N GLU A 121 -7.96 -18.38 -14.93
CA GLU A 121 -8.41 -17.01 -14.67
C GLU A 121 -8.37 -16.19 -15.96
N THR A 122 -9.56 -15.86 -16.48
CA THR A 122 -9.71 -15.11 -17.74
C THR A 122 -9.94 -13.61 -17.53
N SER A 123 -10.24 -13.18 -16.31
CA SER A 123 -10.65 -11.81 -15.97
C SER A 123 -10.08 -11.37 -14.61
N LEU A 124 -9.68 -10.11 -14.49
CA LEU A 124 -9.24 -9.51 -13.22
C LEU A 124 -10.40 -9.13 -12.29
N HIS A 125 -11.64 -9.42 -12.69
CA HIS A 125 -12.84 -9.02 -11.94
C HIS A 125 -12.84 -9.52 -10.48
N LYS A 126 -12.30 -10.72 -10.23
CA LYS A 126 -12.16 -11.26 -8.86
C LYS A 126 -11.21 -10.41 -8.01
N LEU A 127 -10.10 -9.98 -8.61
CA LEU A 127 -9.07 -9.21 -7.95
C LEU A 127 -9.52 -7.75 -7.70
N ALA A 128 -10.17 -7.16 -8.71
CA ALA A 128 -10.74 -5.82 -8.64
C ALA A 128 -11.71 -5.64 -7.46
N ARG A 129 -12.48 -6.68 -7.11
CA ARG A 129 -13.40 -6.65 -5.97
C ARG A 129 -12.71 -6.66 -4.60
N ARG A 130 -11.53 -7.27 -4.49
CA ARG A 130 -10.81 -7.34 -3.20
C ARG A 130 -10.22 -5.98 -2.81
N ARG A 131 -9.76 -5.18 -3.78
CA ARG A 131 -9.17 -3.81 -3.68
C ARG A 131 -7.96 -3.67 -2.75
N PHE A 132 -7.96 -4.28 -1.56
CA PHE A 132 -6.89 -4.33 -0.58
C PHE A 132 -6.42 -5.77 -0.37
N ILE A 133 -5.13 -5.99 -0.52
CA ILE A 133 -4.50 -7.29 -0.28
C ILE A 133 -3.38 -7.07 0.73
N ARG A 134 -3.42 -7.81 1.84
CA ARG A 134 -2.44 -7.70 2.91
C ARG A 134 -1.90 -9.07 3.27
N ALA A 135 -0.59 -9.21 3.29
CA ALA A 135 0.05 -10.41 3.82
C ALA A 135 0.08 -10.40 5.35
N ALA A 136 0.24 -11.58 5.95
CA ALA A 136 0.19 -11.71 7.40
C ALA A 136 1.44 -11.12 8.06
N ARG A 137 1.26 -10.59 9.26
CA ARG A 137 2.33 -10.03 10.08
C ARG A 137 3.21 -11.13 10.69
N GLY A 138 4.52 -10.88 10.79
CA GLY A 138 5.44 -11.72 11.55
C GLY A 138 5.18 -11.67 13.06
N LYS A 139 5.30 -12.82 13.74
CA LYS A 139 5.06 -12.87 15.20
C LYS A 139 6.18 -12.15 15.96
N HIS A 140 5.85 -11.62 17.12
CA HIS A 140 6.84 -11.04 18.02
C HIS A 140 7.80 -12.09 18.56
N GLY A 141 9.03 -11.67 18.87
CA GLY A 141 9.93 -12.45 19.69
C GLY A 141 9.35 -12.69 21.08
N GLN A 142 9.83 -13.73 21.74
CA GLN A 142 9.45 -14.11 23.09
C GLN A 142 10.70 -14.29 23.96
N GLY A 143 10.51 -14.35 25.27
CA GLY A 143 11.61 -14.72 26.17
C GLY A 143 12.05 -16.17 25.99
N SER A 144 13.10 -16.56 26.71
CA SER A 144 13.76 -17.86 26.54
C SER A 144 14.39 -18.05 25.15
N ALA A 145 14.92 -16.97 24.57
CA ALA A 145 15.56 -16.91 23.26
C ALA A 145 14.68 -17.44 22.11
N ARG A 146 13.36 -17.26 22.22
CA ARG A 146 12.40 -17.75 21.24
C ARG A 146 12.10 -16.68 20.19
N GLY A 147 12.60 -16.91 18.98
CA GLY A 147 12.29 -16.06 17.83
C GLY A 147 10.82 -16.12 17.40
N GLY A 148 10.33 -15.03 16.81
CA GLY A 148 9.00 -14.96 16.22
C GLY A 148 8.91 -15.71 14.89
N ALA A 149 7.76 -16.34 14.63
CA ALA A 149 7.49 -17.02 13.36
C ALA A 149 7.27 -16.02 12.21
N LYS A 150 7.64 -16.43 11.00
CA LYS A 150 7.34 -15.69 9.76
C LYS A 150 5.81 -15.59 9.57
N GLY A 151 5.35 -14.44 9.08
CA GLY A 151 3.96 -14.26 8.64
C GLY A 151 3.69 -15.04 7.34
N ASP A 152 2.47 -15.54 7.20
CA ASP A 152 2.01 -16.24 5.99
C ASP A 152 2.04 -15.33 4.76
N ASP A 153 2.58 -15.88 3.67
CA ASP A 153 2.63 -15.23 2.37
C ASP A 153 1.26 -15.27 1.69
N VAL A 154 0.99 -14.30 0.82
CA VAL A 154 -0.21 -14.25 -0.03
C VAL A 154 0.22 -14.34 -1.48
N VAL A 155 -0.42 -15.22 -2.25
CA VAL A 155 -0.17 -15.47 -3.67
C VAL A 155 -1.41 -15.18 -4.50
#